data_AF-A0AA39JTW3-F1
#
_entry.id   AF-A0AA39JTW3-F1
#
_cell.length_a   1.000
_cell.length_b   1.000
_cell.length_c   1.000
_cell.angle_alpha   90.00
_cell.angle_beta   90.00
_cell.angle_gamma   90.00
#
_symmetry.space_group_name_H-M   'P 1'
#
loop_
_entity.id
_entity.type
_entity.pdbx_description
1 polymer ?
#
loop_
_entity_poly.entity_id
_entity_poly.type
_entity_poly.pdbx_seq_one_letter_code
_entity_poly.pdbx_strand_id
1 'polypeptide(L)'
;MEARQFGQWLERYKAKHQCQTHTDVWLSVLRDTPHSQIIDDAMATYNEQGMEKVHFQMLTNVDPNMEHYEALAYQVQAGASLLCIWGAHDTSEFILTSNGFGLWEGIAVSDDHVHRVVVVNPQIAAVLWSNMTPMFERWGQ
;
A
#
# COMPACT_ATOMS: atom_id res chain seq x y z
N MET A 1 -18.83 0.05 11.87
CA MET A 1 -18.87 1.52 12.07
C MET A 1 -17.60 2.20 11.51
N GLU A 2 -16.66 1.43 10.94
CA GLU A 2 -15.27 1.82 10.62
C GLU A 2 -15.12 2.50 9.24
N ALA A 3 -15.89 2.08 8.24
CA ALA A 3 -15.85 2.67 6.89
C ALA A 3 -16.18 4.18 6.84
N ARG A 4 -16.80 4.72 7.91
CA ARG A 4 -17.26 6.11 7.96
C ARG A 4 -16.13 7.10 8.25
N GLN A 5 -15.09 6.69 8.98
CA GLN A 5 -14.02 7.60 9.42
C GLN A 5 -12.89 7.75 8.39
N PHE A 6 -12.52 6.65 7.72
CA PHE A 6 -11.66 6.72 6.53
C PHE A 6 -12.29 7.61 5.45
N GLY A 7 -13.60 7.49 5.22
CA GLY A 7 -14.33 8.38 4.32
C GLY A 7 -14.25 9.86 4.72
N GLN A 8 -14.27 10.17 6.02
CA GLN A 8 -14.13 11.55 6.50
C GLN A 8 -12.73 12.12 6.29
N TRP A 9 -11.68 11.33 6.59
CA TRP A 9 -10.32 11.71 6.28
C TRP A 9 -10.15 11.99 4.78
N LEU A 10 -10.67 11.09 3.95
CA LEU A 10 -10.54 11.16 2.49
C LEU A 10 -11.25 12.39 1.91
N GLU A 11 -12.47 12.71 2.38
CA GLU A 11 -13.17 13.92 1.95
C GLU A 11 -12.46 15.20 2.41
N ARG A 12 -11.87 15.20 3.63
CA ARG A 12 -11.04 16.32 4.09
C ARG A 12 -9.81 16.51 3.22
N TYR A 13 -9.10 15.43 2.89
CA TYR A 13 -7.93 15.48 2.01
C TYR A 13 -8.32 16.03 0.63
N LYS A 14 -9.40 15.51 0.04
CA LYS A 14 -9.93 15.98 -1.24
C LYS A 14 -10.23 17.48 -1.21
N ALA A 15 -10.89 17.97 -0.18
CA ALA A 15 -11.20 19.39 -0.04
C ALA A 15 -9.93 20.25 0.08
N LYS A 16 -8.93 19.80 0.85
CA LYS A 16 -7.67 20.53 1.05
C LYS A 16 -6.81 20.59 -0.22
N HIS A 17 -6.76 19.50 -0.98
CA HIS A 17 -5.89 19.36 -2.16
C HIS A 17 -6.64 19.49 -3.50
N GLN A 18 -7.91 19.90 -3.47
CA GLN A 18 -8.77 20.09 -4.64
C GLN A 18 -8.96 18.83 -5.51
N CYS A 19 -8.83 17.64 -4.92
CA CYS A 19 -9.03 16.36 -5.60
C CYS A 19 -10.52 16.06 -5.81
N GLN A 20 -10.91 15.51 -6.97
CA GLN A 20 -12.31 15.19 -7.29
C GLN A 20 -12.64 13.72 -6.99
N THR A 21 -11.70 12.82 -7.23
CA THR A 21 -11.85 11.38 -7.04
C THR A 21 -10.88 10.82 -5.99
N HIS A 22 -11.12 9.59 -5.52
CA HIS A 22 -10.16 8.89 -4.65
C HIS A 22 -8.84 8.61 -5.37
N THR A 23 -8.87 8.43 -6.69
CA THR A 23 -7.68 8.25 -7.52
C THR A 23 -6.84 9.53 -7.54
N ASP A 24 -7.49 10.70 -7.62
CA ASP A 24 -6.81 11.99 -7.64
C ASP A 24 -6.00 12.25 -6.35
N VAL A 25 -6.48 11.75 -5.21
CA VAL A 25 -5.76 11.81 -3.93
C VAL A 25 -4.40 11.12 -4.07
N TRP A 26 -4.39 9.86 -4.51
CA TRP A 26 -3.16 9.10 -4.68
C TRP A 26 -2.28 9.66 -5.79
N LEU A 27 -2.86 10.12 -6.89
CA LEU A 27 -2.10 10.76 -7.96
C LEU A 27 -1.41 12.04 -7.48
N SER A 28 -2.07 12.86 -6.66
CA SER A 28 -1.46 14.07 -6.10
C SER A 28 -0.28 13.71 -5.21
N VAL A 29 -0.44 12.73 -4.32
CA VAL A 29 0.65 12.27 -3.44
C VAL A 29 1.85 11.76 -4.24
N LEU A 30 1.60 10.86 -5.20
CA LEU A 30 2.67 10.19 -5.94
C LEU A 30 3.37 11.07 -6.98
N ARG A 31 2.70 12.10 -7.48
CA ARG A 31 3.23 12.99 -8.52
C ARG A 31 3.84 14.26 -7.94
N ASP A 32 3.18 14.84 -6.94
CA ASP A 32 3.52 16.18 -6.46
C ASP A 32 4.46 16.14 -5.24
N THR A 33 4.53 15.01 -4.52
CA THR A 33 5.41 14.83 -3.37
C THR A 33 6.59 13.90 -3.71
N PRO A 34 7.85 14.33 -3.53
CA PRO A 34 9.01 13.46 -3.71
C PRO A 34 8.93 12.21 -2.82
N HIS A 35 9.28 11.04 -3.37
CA HIS A 35 9.24 9.77 -2.64
C HIS A 35 9.94 9.85 -1.26
N SER A 36 11.13 10.46 -1.20
CA SER A 36 11.87 10.60 0.06
C SER A 36 11.09 11.38 1.11
N GLN A 37 10.36 12.42 0.70
CA GLN A 37 9.56 13.23 1.61
C GLN A 37 8.35 12.44 2.14
N ILE A 38 7.72 11.62 1.31
CA ILE A 38 6.63 10.73 1.76
C ILE A 38 7.16 9.76 2.82
N ILE A 39 8.36 9.22 2.65
CA ILE A 39 8.98 8.34 3.64
C ILE A 39 9.34 9.11 4.91
N ASP A 40 9.93 10.30 4.80
CA ASP A 40 10.31 11.12 5.95
C ASP A 40 9.09 11.51 6.80
N ASP A 41 7.98 11.92 6.17
CA ASP A 41 6.72 12.27 6.84
C ASP A 41 6.13 11.08 7.63
N ALA A 42 6.16 9.87 7.03
CA ALA A 42 5.74 8.65 7.69
C ALA A 42 6.64 8.32 8.90
N MET A 43 7.96 8.42 8.72
CA MET A 43 8.92 8.13 9.78
C MET A 43 8.85 9.14 10.93
N ALA A 44 8.60 10.42 10.65
CA ALA A 44 8.36 11.44 11.69
C ALA A 44 7.17 11.03 12.57
N THR A 45 6.06 10.63 11.95
CA THR A 45 4.87 10.18 12.68
C THR A 45 5.13 8.92 13.51
N TYR A 46 5.87 7.95 12.96
CA TYR A 46 6.28 6.76 13.71
C TYR A 46 7.19 7.06 14.89
N ASN A 47 8.12 8.00 14.75
CA ASN A 47 9.03 8.40 15.82
C ASN A 47 8.28 9.11 16.96
N GLU A 48 7.24 9.89 16.65
CA GLU A 48 6.45 10.62 17.64
C GLU A 48 5.45 9.73 18.39
N GLN A 49 4.77 8.85 17.67
CA GLN A 49 3.61 8.12 18.20
C GLN A 49 3.87 6.64 18.47
N GLY A 50 4.97 6.09 17.93
CA GLY A 50 5.30 4.67 17.96
C GLY A 50 4.60 3.88 16.85
N MET A 51 5.34 3.00 16.16
CA MET A 51 4.82 2.24 15.01
C MET A 51 3.59 1.39 15.35
N GLU A 52 3.62 0.65 16.47
CA GLU A 52 2.52 -0.23 16.87
C GLU A 52 1.19 0.53 17.04
N LYS A 53 1.24 1.67 17.74
CA LYS A 53 0.07 2.52 17.96
C LYS A 53 -0.50 3.05 16.66
N VAL A 54 0.37 3.50 15.75
CA VAL A 54 -0.04 4.04 14.45
C VAL A 54 -0.67 2.95 13.59
N HIS A 55 -0.06 1.77 13.50
CA HIS A 55 -0.63 0.64 12.74
C HIS A 55 -1.98 0.19 13.32
N PHE A 56 -2.09 0.10 14.64
CA PHE A 56 -3.37 -0.23 15.28
C PHE A 56 -4.46 0.80 14.96
N GLN A 57 -4.14 2.09 14.97
CA GLN A 57 -5.08 3.15 14.57
C GLN A 57 -5.47 3.05 13.09
N MET A 58 -4.53 2.76 12.19
CA MET A 58 -4.82 2.59 10.76
C MET A 58 -5.76 1.40 10.50
N LEU A 59 -5.64 0.32 11.28
CA LEU A 59 -6.47 -0.89 11.14
C LEU A 59 -7.87 -0.73 11.75
N THR A 60 -7.97 -0.02 12.87
CA THR A 60 -9.20 0.00 13.69
C THR A 60 -9.98 1.29 13.57
N ASN A 61 -9.31 2.45 13.56
CA ASN A 61 -9.97 3.74 13.65
C ASN A 61 -9.09 4.90 13.18
N VAL A 62 -9.12 5.20 11.88
CA VAL A 62 -8.41 6.34 11.29
C VAL A 62 -8.99 7.65 11.83
N ASP A 63 -8.19 8.43 12.55
CA ASP A 63 -8.56 9.79 12.95
C ASP A 63 -8.74 10.66 11.69
N PRO A 64 -9.94 11.24 11.45
CA PRO A 64 -10.18 12.12 10.31
C PRO A 64 -9.23 13.32 10.23
N ASN A 65 -8.63 13.71 11.35
CA ASN A 65 -7.70 14.83 11.45
C ASN A 65 -6.23 14.42 11.34
N MET A 66 -5.92 13.12 11.26
CA MET A 66 -4.55 12.63 11.12
C MET A 66 -3.86 13.32 9.94
N GLU A 67 -2.71 13.91 10.22
CA GLU A 67 -1.83 14.46 9.20
C GLU A 67 -0.96 13.34 8.64
N HIS A 68 -0.59 13.44 7.37
CA HIS A 68 0.30 12.50 6.68
C HIS A 68 -0.18 11.03 6.68
N TYR A 69 -1.49 10.78 6.81
CA TYR A 69 -2.03 9.42 6.70
C TYR A 69 -1.71 8.78 5.34
N GLU A 70 -1.74 9.57 4.27
CA GLU A 70 -1.34 9.16 2.93
C GLU A 70 0.10 8.67 2.89
N ALA A 71 0.99 9.29 3.66
CA ALA A 71 2.39 8.92 3.77
C ALA A 71 2.55 7.60 4.54
N LEU A 72 1.82 7.44 5.65
CA LEU A 72 1.77 6.18 6.40
C LEU A 72 1.24 5.03 5.54
N ALA A 73 0.12 5.23 4.84
CA ALA A 73 -0.48 4.22 3.99
C ALA A 73 0.44 3.89 2.79
N TYR A 74 1.09 4.88 2.21
CA TYR A 74 2.12 4.66 1.18
C TYR A 74 3.31 3.88 1.72
N GLN A 75 3.85 4.26 2.89
CA GLN A 75 5.01 3.59 3.50
C GLN A 75 4.69 2.13 3.80
N VAL A 76 3.51 1.83 4.37
CA VAL A 76 3.07 0.45 4.61
C VAL A 76 3.02 -0.32 3.30
N GLN A 77 2.39 0.24 2.26
CA GLN A 77 2.28 -0.44 0.96
C GLN A 77 3.64 -0.63 0.26
N ALA A 78 4.51 0.38 0.30
CA ALA A 78 5.84 0.35 -0.31
C ALA A 78 6.82 -0.53 0.47
N GLY A 79 6.66 -0.58 1.78
CA GLY A 79 7.49 -1.38 2.69
C GLY A 79 7.07 -2.84 2.77
N ALA A 80 5.80 -3.15 2.49
CA ALA A 80 5.23 -4.51 2.58
C ALA A 80 5.55 -5.40 1.38
N SER A 81 6.19 -4.90 0.33
CA SER A 81 6.50 -5.73 -0.83
C SER A 81 7.77 -5.33 -1.56
N LEU A 82 8.49 -6.33 -2.05
CA LEU A 82 9.55 -6.16 -3.03
C LEU A 82 8.95 -6.23 -4.44
N LEU A 83 9.25 -5.23 -5.27
CA LEU A 83 8.82 -5.19 -6.67
C LEU A 83 9.81 -5.94 -7.55
N CYS A 84 9.30 -6.90 -8.31
CA CYS A 84 9.98 -7.57 -9.40
C CYS A 84 9.21 -7.34 -10.71
N ILE A 85 9.93 -7.24 -11.83
CA ILE A 85 9.33 -7.16 -13.16
C ILE A 85 9.65 -8.46 -13.89
N TRP A 86 8.62 -9.18 -14.31
CA TRP A 86 8.76 -10.38 -15.12
C TRP A 86 8.45 -10.07 -16.58
N GLY A 87 9.37 -10.49 -17.45
CA GLY A 87 9.12 -10.58 -18.88
C GLY A 87 8.50 -11.93 -19.22
N ALA A 88 7.54 -11.94 -20.13
CA ALA A 88 7.10 -13.20 -20.72
C ALA A 88 8.24 -13.79 -21.56
N HIS A 89 8.25 -15.12 -21.69
CA HIS A 89 9.12 -15.78 -22.67
C HIS A 89 8.72 -15.36 -24.10
N ASP A 90 9.66 -15.33 -25.04
CA ASP A 90 9.46 -14.82 -26.41
C ASP A 90 8.28 -15.46 -27.18
N THR A 91 7.88 -16.66 -26.77
CA THR A 91 6.78 -17.44 -27.38
C THR A 91 5.54 -17.54 -26.50
N SER A 92 5.47 -16.76 -25.42
CA SER A 92 4.45 -16.84 -24.39
C SER A 92 3.88 -15.46 -24.09
N GLU A 93 2.74 -15.43 -23.42
CA GLU A 93 2.14 -14.20 -22.92
C GLU A 93 1.50 -14.39 -21.55
N PHE A 94 1.43 -13.30 -20.79
CA PHE A 94 0.61 -13.22 -19.60
C PHE A 94 -0.85 -13.00 -19.99
N ILE A 95 -1.73 -13.85 -19.46
CA ILE A 95 -3.17 -13.76 -19.70
C ILE A 95 -3.84 -13.24 -18.42
N LEU A 96 -4.63 -12.16 -18.56
CA LEU A 96 -5.53 -11.69 -17.52
C LEU A 96 -6.73 -12.64 -17.41
N THR A 97 -6.79 -13.41 -16.33
CA THR A 97 -7.99 -14.22 -16.02
C THR A 97 -9.03 -13.36 -15.28
N SER A 98 -10.20 -13.90 -14.92
CA SER A 98 -11.21 -13.15 -14.14
C SER A 98 -10.74 -12.74 -12.74
N ASN A 99 -9.61 -13.29 -12.27
CA ASN A 99 -8.88 -12.85 -11.07
C ASN A 99 -7.63 -12.01 -11.42
N GLY A 100 -7.56 -11.48 -12.64
CA GLY A 100 -6.36 -10.95 -13.29
C GLY A 100 -5.72 -9.70 -12.67
N PHE A 101 -6.31 -9.10 -11.64
CA PHE A 101 -5.65 -8.05 -10.86
C PHE A 101 -4.83 -8.60 -9.68
N GLY A 102 -4.78 -9.92 -9.51
CA GLY A 102 -3.93 -10.59 -8.54
C GLY A 102 -3.99 -12.10 -8.69
N LEU A 103 -2.98 -12.71 -9.34
CA LEU A 103 -2.64 -14.10 -9.02
C LEU A 103 -1.92 -14.08 -7.67
N TRP A 104 -2.53 -14.77 -6.70
CA TRP A 104 -1.93 -15.01 -5.38
C TRP A 104 -1.40 -16.44 -5.36
N GLU A 105 -0.11 -16.59 -5.09
CA GLU A 105 0.49 -17.87 -4.77
C GLU A 105 0.77 -17.93 -3.28
N GLY A 106 0.18 -18.92 -2.59
CA GLY A 106 0.40 -19.17 -1.17
C GLY A 106 -0.33 -18.20 -0.24
N ILE A 107 -0.78 -18.73 0.88
CA ILE A 107 -1.23 -17.97 2.05
C ILE A 107 -0.15 -18.22 3.11
N ALA A 108 0.51 -17.16 3.58
CA ALA A 108 1.43 -17.28 4.71
C ALA A 108 0.64 -17.58 6.00
N VAL A 109 1.31 -18.06 7.04
CA VAL A 109 0.68 -18.30 8.37
C VAL A 109 0.04 -17.02 8.95
N SER A 110 0.49 -15.84 8.50
CA SER A 110 -0.07 -14.53 8.85
C SER A 110 -1.30 -14.11 8.02
N ASP A 111 -1.86 -15.01 7.19
CA ASP A 111 -2.89 -14.70 6.18
C ASP A 111 -2.45 -13.70 5.10
N ASP A 112 -1.15 -13.35 5.05
CA ASP A 112 -0.61 -12.50 3.98
C ASP A 112 -0.44 -13.28 2.68
N HIS A 113 -0.77 -12.64 1.56
CA HIS A 113 -0.47 -13.15 0.23
C HIS A 113 1.04 -13.09 -0.03
N VAL A 114 1.67 -14.21 -0.37
CA VAL A 114 3.14 -14.26 -0.58
C VAL A 114 3.51 -13.50 -1.85
N HIS A 115 2.73 -13.64 -2.92
CA HIS A 115 2.92 -12.90 -4.17
C HIS A 115 1.61 -12.23 -4.61
N ARG A 116 1.69 -10.99 -5.09
CA ARG A 116 0.63 -10.32 -5.84
C ARG A 116 1.15 -10.00 -7.23
N VAL A 117 0.62 -10.67 -8.24
CA VAL A 117 1.00 -10.50 -9.65
C VAL A 117 0.00 -9.59 -10.36
N VAL A 118 0.48 -8.52 -10.98
CA VAL A 118 -0.29 -7.58 -11.80
C VAL A 118 0.24 -7.62 -13.22
N VAL A 119 -0.58 -8.05 -14.17
CA VAL A 119 -0.22 -8.07 -15.60
C VAL A 119 -0.41 -6.67 -16.17
N VAL A 120 0.68 -6.04 -16.60
CA VAL A 120 0.67 -4.69 -17.19
C VAL A 120 0.29 -4.76 -18.66
N ASN A 121 0.86 -5.75 -19.36
CA ASN A 121 0.54 -6.09 -20.74
C ASN A 121 0.92 -7.57 -20.98
N PRO A 122 0.62 -8.15 -22.16
CA PRO A 122 0.90 -9.57 -22.44
C PRO A 122 2.37 -9.99 -22.27
N GLN A 123 3.32 -9.05 -22.24
CA GLN A 123 4.75 -9.32 -22.15
C GLN A 123 5.37 -8.94 -20.81
N ILE A 124 4.68 -8.17 -19.96
CA ILE A 124 5.22 -7.62 -18.72
C ILE A 124 4.24 -7.82 -17.57
N ALA A 125 4.71 -8.44 -16.50
CA ALA A 125 4.01 -8.50 -15.22
C ALA A 125 4.85 -7.83 -14.12
N ALA A 126 4.18 -7.08 -13.26
CA ALA A 126 4.73 -6.61 -11.99
C ALA A 126 4.38 -7.63 -10.90
N VAL A 127 5.39 -8.12 -10.20
CA VAL A 127 5.24 -9.07 -9.10
C VAL A 127 5.63 -8.37 -7.81
N LEU A 128 4.68 -8.29 -6.88
CA LEU A 128 4.89 -7.79 -5.53
C LEU A 128 5.06 -8.99 -4.62
N TRP A 129 6.27 -9.21 -4.10
CA TRP A 129 6.55 -10.26 -3.14
C TRP A 129 6.45 -9.70 -1.72
N SER A 130 5.58 -10.28 -0.89
CA SER A 130 5.44 -9.86 0.51
C SER A 130 6.73 -10.13 1.27
N ASN A 131 7.28 -9.09 1.87
CA ASN A 131 8.40 -9.17 2.81
C ASN A 131 7.91 -8.96 4.26
N MET A 132 6.60 -9.11 4.52
CA MET A 132 6.04 -9.00 5.87
C MET A 132 6.22 -10.29 6.69
N THR A 133 6.46 -11.43 6.04
CA THR A 133 6.70 -12.72 6.69
C THR A 133 7.86 -12.68 7.72
N PRO A 134 9.01 -12.03 7.45
CA PRO A 134 10.08 -11.85 8.43
C PRO A 134 9.81 -10.77 9.48
N MET A 135 8.84 -9.86 9.27
CA MET A 135 8.53 -8.84 10.27
C MET A 135 7.81 -9.46 11.46
N PHE A 136 6.77 -10.28 11.25
CA PHE A 136 6.03 -10.88 12.37
C PHE A 136 6.84 -11.91 13.17
N GLU A 137 7.81 -12.61 12.57
CA GLU A 137 8.75 -13.47 13.32
C GLU A 137 9.64 -12.69 14.29
N ARG A 138 9.95 -11.41 13.98
CA ARG A 138 10.70 -10.52 14.88
C ARG A 138 9.84 -9.89 15.98
N TRP A 139 8.52 -9.95 15.87
CA TRP A 139 7.59 -9.37 16.85
C TRP A 139 7.23 -10.38 17.95
N GLY A 140 7.69 -11.63 17.82
CA GLY A 140 7.52 -12.71 18.80
C GLY A 140 8.77 -13.02 19.65
N GLN A 141 9.80 -12.15 19.66
CA GLN A 141 10.98 -12.27 20.52
C GLN A 141 11.08 -11.11 21.51
#